data_AF-A0A8T2V6Q7-F1
#
_entry.id   AF-A0A8T2V6Q7-F1
#
_cell.length_a   1.000
_cell.length_b   1.000
_cell.length_c   1.000
_cell.angle_alpha   90.00
_cell.angle_beta   90.00
_cell.angle_gamma   90.00
#
_symmetry.space_group_name_H-M   'P 1'
#
loop_
_entity.id
_entity.type
_entity.pdbx_description
1 polymer ?
#
loop_
_entity_poly.entity_id
_entity_poly.type
_entity_poly.pdbx_seq_one_letter_code
_entity_poly.pdbx_strand_id
1 'polypeptide(L)'
;MPELVSEAPTKISFFKLNDGRFIPSIGLGTWRADPSLVSKAVKTAIEVGYRHIDCAAVYGNEKEIGAALHECFKNGVVKREDLWITSKLWNTHHAPDDVAEAIEQTLHDLQLDYVDLYLIHWPVAFKKGTTGMGESKDDYAPLNISLTWQAMEQVARSGKAKSIGVSNFTVEKLKDLLAHATIIPAVNQVECHPHWQQMKLSRFCASQDIHITGYCPLGSPGSSFAKVSVLEHPIINEIAKKLGKPPAQIALRWGIQSGHSILPKSTNPNRLRSNFDILDWSIPAEDMRKIATIEQVRLLRSESMCNEYGPYKTLEELWDNDL
;
A
#
# COMPACT_ATOMS: atom_id res chain seq x y z
N MET A 1 -35.28 18.12 26.32
CA MET A 1 -34.45 17.08 25.68
C MET A 1 -33.75 17.74 24.52
N PRO A 2 -32.42 17.88 24.48
CA PRO A 2 -31.77 18.36 23.28
C PRO A 2 -31.76 17.23 22.25
N GLU A 3 -32.25 17.53 21.06
CA GLU A 3 -32.29 16.65 19.90
C GLU A 3 -30.87 16.16 19.56
N LEU A 4 -30.74 14.84 19.42
CA LEU A 4 -29.56 14.21 18.82
C LEU A 4 -29.51 14.64 17.36
N VAL A 5 -28.74 15.68 17.08
CA VAL A 5 -28.32 16.00 15.72
C VAL A 5 -27.45 14.83 15.27
N SER A 6 -28.04 13.97 14.44
CA SER A 6 -27.32 12.93 13.69
C SER A 6 -26.33 13.64 12.77
N GLU A 7 -25.10 13.87 13.24
CA GLU A 7 -24.03 14.35 12.38
C GLU A 7 -23.87 13.39 11.21
N ALA A 8 -24.04 13.90 9.99
CA ALA A 8 -23.81 13.12 8.78
C ALA A 8 -22.38 12.56 8.82
N PRO A 9 -22.17 11.29 8.41
CA PRO A 9 -20.85 10.68 8.45
C PRO A 9 -19.87 11.52 7.65
N THR A 10 -18.75 11.91 8.27
CA THR A 10 -17.68 12.65 7.58
C THR A 10 -17.12 11.79 6.45
N LYS A 11 -17.14 12.32 5.22
CA LYS A 11 -16.54 11.67 4.05
C LYS A 11 -15.03 11.74 4.17
N ILE A 12 -14.39 10.61 4.47
CA ILE A 12 -12.93 10.49 4.58
C ILE A 12 -12.38 10.11 3.20
N SER A 13 -12.34 11.09 2.29
CA SER A 13 -11.95 10.86 0.88
C SER A 13 -10.44 10.95 0.65
N PHE A 14 -9.72 11.67 1.49
CA PHE A 14 -8.28 11.91 1.36
C PHE A 14 -7.60 12.02 2.74
N PHE A 15 -6.30 11.75 2.79
CA PHE A 15 -5.43 12.02 3.93
C PHE A 15 -4.34 13.00 3.53
N LYS A 16 -4.01 13.93 4.42
CA LYS A 16 -2.91 14.89 4.21
C LYS A 16 -1.57 14.23 4.58
N LEU A 17 -0.57 14.37 3.71
CA LEU A 17 0.80 13.91 3.95
C LEU A 17 1.67 15.03 4.54
N ASN A 18 2.85 14.67 5.05
CA ASN A 18 3.82 15.63 5.60
C ASN A 18 4.40 16.62 4.58
N ASP A 19 4.34 16.30 3.30
CA ASP A 19 4.71 17.19 2.19
C ASP A 19 3.56 18.12 1.73
N GLY A 20 2.41 18.08 2.43
CA GLY A 20 1.24 18.89 2.15
C GLY A 20 0.33 18.37 1.04
N ARG A 21 0.69 17.26 0.37
CA ARG A 21 -0.17 16.62 -0.65
C ARG A 21 -1.28 15.80 0.01
N PHE A 22 -2.28 15.44 -0.80
CA PHE A 22 -3.44 14.67 -0.35
C PHE A 22 -3.53 13.33 -1.07
N ILE A 23 -3.33 12.24 -0.34
CA ILE A 23 -3.49 10.89 -0.88
C ILE A 23 -4.96 10.46 -0.81
N PRO A 24 -5.57 9.93 -1.89
CA PRO A 24 -6.92 9.38 -1.82
C PRO A 24 -6.99 8.18 -0.88
N SER A 25 -8.04 8.13 -0.06
CA SER A 25 -8.20 7.12 1.00
C SER A 25 -8.38 5.70 0.47
N ILE A 26 -8.84 5.55 -0.78
CA ILE A 26 -9.04 4.25 -1.44
C ILE A 26 -8.23 4.22 -2.74
N GLY A 27 -7.31 3.27 -2.84
CA GLY A 27 -6.58 2.97 -4.06
C GLY A 27 -6.86 1.57 -4.60
N LEU A 28 -6.75 1.39 -5.91
CA LEU A 28 -6.78 0.05 -6.53
C LEU A 28 -5.41 -0.60 -6.38
N GLY A 29 -5.32 -1.68 -5.60
CA GLY A 29 -4.13 -2.54 -5.61
C GLY A 29 -4.07 -3.37 -6.89
N THR A 30 -2.87 -3.56 -7.46
CA THR A 30 -2.67 -4.24 -8.76
C THR A 30 -1.83 -5.52 -8.68
N TRP A 31 -1.33 -5.89 -7.50
CA TRP A 31 -0.60 -7.13 -7.31
C TRP A 31 -1.43 -8.37 -7.69
N ARG A 32 -0.81 -9.31 -8.44
CA ARG A 32 -1.47 -10.50 -9.00
C ARG A 32 -2.70 -10.19 -9.86
N ALA A 33 -2.82 -8.98 -10.40
CA ALA A 33 -3.75 -8.72 -11.49
C ALA A 33 -3.10 -9.23 -12.76
N ASP A 34 -3.73 -10.23 -13.38
CA ASP A 34 -3.29 -10.75 -14.67
C ASP A 34 -3.14 -9.60 -15.67
N PRO A 35 -2.01 -9.49 -16.41
CA PRO A 35 -1.80 -8.43 -17.39
C PRO A 35 -2.97 -8.28 -18.39
N SER A 36 -3.62 -9.37 -18.77
CA SER A 36 -4.80 -9.34 -19.67
C SER A 36 -6.04 -8.71 -19.04
N LEU A 37 -6.12 -8.65 -17.71
CA LEU A 37 -7.26 -8.13 -16.95
C LEU A 37 -7.01 -6.79 -16.29
N VAL A 38 -5.75 -6.45 -15.99
CA VAL A 38 -5.41 -5.25 -15.20
C VAL A 38 -5.81 -3.97 -15.92
N SER A 39 -5.62 -3.88 -17.24
CA SER A 39 -6.00 -2.71 -18.03
C SER A 39 -7.50 -2.41 -17.91
N LYS A 40 -8.36 -3.43 -18.07
CA LYS A 40 -9.80 -3.29 -17.89
C LYS A 40 -10.17 -2.92 -16.45
N ALA A 41 -9.49 -3.50 -15.46
CA ALA A 41 -9.74 -3.22 -14.06
C ALA A 41 -9.42 -1.76 -13.69
N VAL A 42 -8.30 -1.23 -14.18
CA VAL A 42 -7.89 0.18 -14.00
C VAL A 42 -8.90 1.13 -14.63
N LYS A 43 -9.28 0.91 -15.90
CA LYS A 43 -10.30 1.74 -16.58
C LYS A 43 -11.63 1.72 -15.82
N THR A 44 -12.08 0.53 -15.44
CA THR A 44 -13.32 0.37 -14.66
C THR A 44 -13.22 1.09 -13.31
N ALA A 45 -12.10 0.99 -12.60
CA ALA A 45 -11.92 1.67 -11.32
C ALA A 45 -11.99 3.19 -11.47
N ILE A 46 -11.34 3.74 -12.49
CA ILE A 46 -11.38 5.18 -12.80
C ILE A 46 -12.82 5.63 -13.10
N GLU A 47 -13.57 4.87 -13.91
CA GLU A 47 -15.00 5.10 -14.19
C GLU A 47 -15.88 5.03 -12.94
N VAL A 48 -15.55 4.14 -12.00
CA VAL A 48 -16.27 4.02 -10.72
C VAL A 48 -16.03 5.23 -9.82
N GLY A 49 -14.86 5.89 -9.94
CA GLY A 49 -14.50 7.06 -9.15
C GLY A 49 -13.16 6.94 -8.43
N TYR A 50 -12.42 5.83 -8.58
CA TYR A 50 -11.08 5.72 -8.02
C TYR A 50 -10.18 6.81 -8.60
N ARG A 51 -9.35 7.39 -7.73
CA ARG A 51 -8.33 8.37 -8.09
C ARG A 51 -6.95 7.97 -7.57
N HIS A 52 -6.78 6.74 -7.10
CA HIS A 52 -5.51 6.20 -6.63
C HIS A 52 -5.30 4.80 -7.22
N ILE A 53 -4.17 4.57 -7.88
CA ILE A 53 -3.74 3.27 -8.38
C ILE A 53 -2.38 2.93 -7.76
N ASP A 54 -2.28 1.75 -7.12
CA ASP A 54 -1.05 1.26 -6.52
C ASP A 54 -0.42 0.17 -7.40
N CYS A 55 0.78 0.46 -7.90
CA CYS A 55 1.59 -0.33 -8.81
C CYS A 55 2.90 -0.78 -8.13
N ALA A 56 3.69 -1.59 -8.84
CA ALA A 56 5.10 -1.82 -8.56
C ALA A 56 5.73 -2.49 -9.78
N ALA A 57 6.98 -2.18 -10.09
CA ALA A 57 7.72 -2.81 -11.20
C ALA A 57 7.69 -4.35 -11.13
N VAL A 58 7.88 -4.91 -9.93
CA VAL A 58 7.88 -6.37 -9.71
C VAL A 58 6.54 -7.05 -9.96
N TYR A 59 5.43 -6.31 -10.03
CA TYR A 59 4.12 -6.91 -10.33
C TYR A 59 4.02 -7.32 -11.81
N GLY A 60 4.94 -6.84 -12.65
CA GLY A 60 5.08 -7.27 -14.04
C GLY A 60 3.92 -6.84 -14.93
N ASN A 61 3.21 -5.78 -14.56
CA ASN A 61 2.00 -5.33 -15.22
C ASN A 61 1.89 -3.80 -15.37
N GLU A 62 2.98 -3.06 -15.17
CA GLU A 62 3.00 -1.59 -15.31
C GLU A 62 2.73 -1.13 -16.75
N LYS A 63 3.16 -1.89 -17.76
CA LYS A 63 2.92 -1.56 -19.19
C LYS A 63 1.43 -1.55 -19.53
N GLU A 64 0.69 -2.55 -19.07
CA GLU A 64 -0.74 -2.67 -19.29
C GLU A 64 -1.53 -1.61 -18.51
N ILE A 65 -1.05 -1.23 -17.33
CA ILE A 65 -1.58 -0.12 -16.55
C ILE A 65 -1.32 1.21 -17.28
N GLY A 66 -0.11 1.43 -17.79
CA GLY A 66 0.24 2.64 -18.53
C GLY A 66 -0.60 2.82 -19.79
N ALA A 67 -0.83 1.77 -20.56
CA ALA A 67 -1.73 1.80 -21.71
C ALA A 67 -3.17 2.17 -21.30
N ALA A 68 -3.66 1.65 -20.17
CA ALA A 68 -4.99 2.00 -19.65
C ALA A 68 -5.09 3.47 -19.21
N LEU A 69 -4.07 3.97 -18.51
CA LEU A 69 -4.00 5.37 -18.09
C LEU A 69 -3.96 6.30 -19.30
N HIS A 70 -3.12 6.00 -20.29
CA HIS A 70 -3.01 6.79 -21.51
C HIS A 70 -4.34 6.84 -22.27
N GLU A 71 -5.06 5.73 -22.39
CA GLU A 71 -6.39 5.69 -22.99
C GLU A 71 -7.40 6.54 -22.22
N CYS A 72 -7.41 6.47 -20.88
CA CYS A 72 -8.27 7.30 -20.03
C CYS A 72 -7.99 8.80 -20.21
N PHE A 73 -6.70 9.19 -20.29
CA PHE A 73 -6.32 10.59 -20.51
C PHE A 73 -6.71 11.05 -21.91
N LYS A 74 -6.41 10.26 -22.94
CA LYS A 74 -6.73 10.56 -24.35
C LYS A 74 -8.23 10.74 -24.57
N ASN A 75 -9.04 9.91 -23.91
CA ASN A 75 -10.50 9.96 -24.01
C ASN A 75 -11.14 10.99 -23.07
N GLY A 76 -10.35 11.75 -22.30
CA GLY A 76 -10.85 12.79 -21.39
C GLY A 76 -11.65 12.26 -20.19
N VAL A 77 -11.46 10.99 -19.81
CA VAL A 77 -12.16 10.38 -18.66
C VAL A 77 -11.68 11.02 -17.35
N VAL A 78 -10.38 11.29 -17.27
CA VAL A 78 -9.68 11.98 -16.17
C VAL A 78 -8.45 12.69 -16.73
N LYS A 79 -7.93 13.68 -16.00
CA LYS A 79 -6.61 14.27 -16.27
C LYS A 79 -5.53 13.59 -15.42
N ARG A 80 -4.25 13.79 -15.78
CA ARG A 80 -3.14 13.22 -15.01
C ARG A 80 -3.12 13.73 -13.57
N GLU A 81 -3.37 15.03 -13.38
CA GLU A 81 -3.40 15.68 -12.08
C GLU A 81 -4.58 15.25 -11.17
N ASP A 82 -5.60 14.59 -11.74
CA ASP A 82 -6.72 14.03 -10.96
C ASP A 82 -6.35 12.68 -10.32
N LEU A 83 -5.26 12.03 -10.76
CA LEU A 83 -4.86 10.70 -10.31
C LEU A 83 -3.64 10.74 -9.38
N TRP A 84 -3.67 9.87 -8.38
CA TRP A 84 -2.56 9.49 -7.53
C TRP A 84 -2.00 8.14 -7.99
N ILE A 85 -0.79 8.14 -8.55
CA ILE A 85 -0.12 6.92 -8.99
C ILE A 85 1.04 6.59 -8.05
N THR A 86 0.99 5.40 -7.44
CA THR A 86 2.06 4.87 -6.58
C THR A 86 2.81 3.78 -7.33
N SER A 87 4.15 3.78 -7.32
CA SER A 87 4.97 2.63 -7.71
C SER A 87 6.10 2.38 -6.71
N LYS A 88 6.88 1.30 -6.90
CA LYS A 88 7.82 0.79 -5.90
C LYS A 88 9.15 0.36 -6.54
N LEU A 89 10.24 0.81 -5.94
CA LEU A 89 11.61 0.37 -6.20
C LEU A 89 11.78 -1.08 -5.73
N TRP A 90 12.11 -1.98 -6.67
CA TRP A 90 12.32 -3.40 -6.34
C TRP A 90 13.71 -3.67 -5.74
N ASN A 91 13.81 -4.77 -5.01
CA ASN A 91 14.98 -5.19 -4.24
C ASN A 91 16.28 -5.33 -5.07
N THR A 92 16.18 -5.50 -6.39
CA THR A 92 17.35 -5.58 -7.29
C THR A 92 17.95 -4.22 -7.69
N HIS A 93 17.39 -3.10 -7.21
CA HIS A 93 17.76 -1.74 -7.65
C HIS A 93 18.07 -0.79 -6.48
N HIS A 94 18.66 -1.28 -5.39
CA HIS A 94 18.97 -0.45 -4.21
C HIS A 94 20.23 0.41 -4.34
N ALA A 95 21.10 0.14 -5.33
CA ALA A 95 22.28 0.97 -5.58
C ALA A 95 21.87 2.33 -6.16
N PRO A 96 22.56 3.45 -5.84
CA PRO A 96 22.12 4.79 -6.23
C PRO A 96 21.84 4.97 -7.73
N ASP A 97 22.71 4.44 -8.60
CA ASP A 97 22.54 4.53 -10.05
C ASP A 97 21.35 3.66 -10.54
N ASP A 98 21.13 2.51 -9.91
CA ASP A 98 20.01 1.62 -10.22
C ASP A 98 18.66 2.20 -9.79
N VAL A 99 18.61 3.02 -8.73
CA VAL A 99 17.38 3.74 -8.33
C VAL A 99 16.93 4.69 -9.43
N ALA A 100 17.87 5.43 -10.02
CA ALA A 100 17.58 6.37 -11.10
C ALA A 100 17.10 5.64 -12.37
N GLU A 101 17.72 4.50 -12.71
CA GLU A 101 17.27 3.64 -13.81
C GLU A 101 15.87 3.05 -13.56
N ALA A 102 15.61 2.55 -12.35
CA ALA A 102 14.35 1.91 -12.01
C ALA A 102 13.14 2.84 -12.10
N ILE A 103 13.28 4.10 -11.65
CA ILE A 103 12.17 5.06 -11.79
C ILE A 103 11.92 5.43 -13.24
N GLU A 104 12.96 5.58 -14.06
CA GLU A 104 12.79 5.84 -15.50
C GLU A 104 12.05 4.70 -16.21
N GLN A 105 12.41 3.45 -15.89
CA GLN A 105 11.73 2.29 -16.45
C GLN A 105 10.25 2.24 -16.04
N THR A 106 9.95 2.49 -14.76
CA THR A 106 8.56 2.58 -14.27
C THR A 106 7.78 3.70 -14.96
N LEU A 107 8.37 4.89 -15.13
CA LEU A 107 7.72 6.02 -15.79
C LEU A 107 7.45 5.73 -17.27
N HIS A 108 8.42 5.14 -17.97
CA HIS A 108 8.26 4.67 -19.34
C HIS A 108 7.11 3.67 -19.45
N ASP A 109 7.09 2.64 -18.61
CA ASP A 109 6.09 1.58 -18.68
C ASP A 109 4.69 2.08 -18.31
N LEU A 110 4.58 2.97 -17.33
CA LEU A 110 3.32 3.63 -16.97
C LEU A 110 2.93 4.75 -17.95
N GLN A 111 3.79 5.13 -18.88
CA GLN A 111 3.60 6.26 -19.81
C GLN A 111 3.32 7.58 -19.06
N LEU A 112 4.12 7.88 -18.04
CA LEU A 112 3.98 9.04 -17.16
C LEU A 112 5.28 9.84 -17.08
N ASP A 113 5.16 11.16 -16.88
CA ASP A 113 6.32 12.01 -16.57
C ASP A 113 6.70 12.00 -15.09
N TYR A 114 5.76 11.60 -14.21
CA TYR A 114 5.97 11.47 -12.77
C TYR A 114 5.00 10.47 -12.12
N VAL A 115 5.43 9.89 -11.00
CA VAL A 115 4.54 9.22 -10.03
C VAL A 115 4.25 10.13 -8.85
N ASP A 116 3.08 9.99 -8.24
CA ASP A 116 2.73 10.75 -7.04
C ASP A 116 3.49 10.24 -5.83
N LEU A 117 3.73 8.93 -5.77
CA LEU A 117 4.46 8.28 -4.68
C LEU A 117 5.40 7.19 -5.23
N TYR A 118 6.66 7.22 -4.81
CA TYR A 118 7.62 6.14 -5.07
C TYR A 118 8.14 5.55 -3.77
N LEU A 119 8.02 4.23 -3.61
CA LEU A 119 8.33 3.53 -2.36
C LEU A 119 9.53 2.61 -2.49
N ILE A 120 10.40 2.55 -1.48
CA ILE A 120 11.26 1.35 -1.30
C ILE A 120 10.34 0.16 -1.00
N HIS A 121 10.36 -0.90 -1.81
CA HIS A 121 9.38 -1.99 -1.68
C HIS A 121 9.62 -2.88 -0.45
N TRP A 122 10.88 -3.27 -0.19
CA TRP A 122 11.27 -4.02 0.99
C TRP A 122 12.62 -3.54 1.52
N PRO A 123 12.89 -3.68 2.82
CA PRO A 123 14.23 -3.45 3.39
C PRO A 123 15.17 -4.64 3.11
N VAL A 124 15.28 -5.08 1.86
CA VAL A 124 16.19 -6.18 1.43
C VAL A 124 16.76 -5.84 0.05
N ALA A 125 18.07 -6.00 -0.13
CA ALA A 125 18.71 -5.82 -1.43
C ALA A 125 19.11 -7.16 -2.06
N PHE A 126 18.80 -7.31 -3.34
CA PHE A 126 19.25 -8.38 -4.21
C PHE A 126 20.24 -7.82 -5.24
N LYS A 127 21.10 -8.68 -5.80
CA LYS A 127 21.96 -8.27 -6.91
C LYS A 127 21.09 -7.96 -8.14
N LYS A 128 21.53 -6.98 -8.93
CA LYS A 128 20.85 -6.65 -10.20
C LYS A 128 20.79 -7.89 -11.10
N GLY A 129 19.63 -8.15 -11.68
CA GLY A 129 19.37 -9.32 -12.52
C GLY A 129 18.95 -10.59 -11.78
N THR A 130 18.96 -10.62 -10.44
CA THR A 130 18.42 -11.74 -9.68
C THR A 130 16.93 -11.94 -9.99
N THR A 131 16.58 -13.17 -10.31
CA THR A 131 15.20 -13.64 -10.45
C THR A 131 14.81 -14.45 -9.22
N GLY A 132 13.58 -14.29 -8.73
CA GLY A 132 13.12 -15.00 -7.53
C GLY A 132 13.29 -14.20 -6.25
N MET A 133 13.37 -14.90 -5.11
CA MET A 133 13.28 -14.31 -3.77
C MET A 133 14.50 -14.66 -2.89
N GLY A 134 15.72 -14.54 -3.42
CA GLY A 134 16.95 -14.72 -2.66
C GLY A 134 17.19 -16.18 -2.25
N GLU A 135 17.30 -17.07 -3.23
CA GLU A 135 17.41 -18.52 -3.02
C GLU A 135 18.84 -18.98 -2.78
N SER A 136 19.82 -18.11 -3.05
CA SER A 136 21.24 -18.37 -2.86
C SER A 136 21.99 -17.16 -2.29
N LYS A 137 23.21 -17.37 -1.77
CA LYS A 137 24.11 -16.30 -1.35
C LYS A 137 24.43 -15.31 -2.47
N ASP A 138 24.48 -15.79 -3.70
CA ASP A 138 24.80 -14.95 -4.84
C ASP A 138 23.66 -14.03 -5.27
N ASP A 139 22.45 -14.25 -4.77
CA ASP A 139 21.30 -13.38 -5.03
C ASP A 139 21.29 -12.12 -4.18
N TYR A 140 21.95 -12.13 -3.03
CA TYR A 140 21.90 -11.01 -2.09
C TYR A 140 22.97 -9.95 -2.37
N ALA A 141 22.58 -8.70 -2.18
CA ALA A 141 23.48 -7.56 -2.16
C ALA A 141 23.48 -6.94 -0.75
N PRO A 142 24.58 -6.31 -0.32
CA PRO A 142 24.58 -5.53 0.91
C PRO A 142 23.54 -4.40 0.83
N LEU A 143 22.67 -4.33 1.82
CA LEU A 143 21.69 -3.26 1.92
C LEU A 143 22.29 -2.06 2.67
N ASN A 144 22.32 -0.90 2.01
CA ASN A 144 22.56 0.37 2.68
C ASN A 144 21.35 1.28 2.46
N ILE A 145 20.40 1.24 3.39
CA ILE A 145 19.16 2.02 3.32
C ILE A 145 19.43 3.53 3.24
N SER A 146 20.46 4.04 3.93
CA SER A 146 20.80 5.45 3.87
C SER A 146 21.19 5.88 2.44
N LEU A 147 22.04 5.10 1.76
CA LEU A 147 22.43 5.37 0.37
C LEU A 147 21.24 5.20 -0.60
N THR A 148 20.42 4.17 -0.44
CA THR A 148 19.19 4.02 -1.24
C THR A 148 18.27 5.21 -1.03
N TRP A 149 18.07 5.67 0.21
CA TRP A 149 17.21 6.79 0.52
C TRP A 149 17.73 8.10 -0.05
N GLN A 150 19.03 8.37 0.04
CA GLN A 150 19.63 9.54 -0.61
C GLN A 150 19.36 9.57 -2.12
N ALA A 151 19.40 8.41 -2.80
CA ALA A 151 19.02 8.31 -4.20
C ALA A 151 17.51 8.56 -4.42
N MET A 152 16.64 8.02 -3.55
CA MET A 152 15.19 8.32 -3.57
C MET A 152 14.93 9.82 -3.38
N GLU A 153 15.69 10.52 -2.53
CA GLU A 153 15.60 11.97 -2.37
C GLU A 153 15.99 12.72 -3.65
N GLN A 154 16.98 12.22 -4.41
CA GLN A 154 17.29 12.80 -5.72
C GLN A 154 16.16 12.57 -6.73
N VAL A 155 15.50 11.40 -6.69
CA VAL A 155 14.28 11.15 -7.49
C VAL A 155 13.19 12.17 -7.15
N ALA A 156 12.96 12.45 -5.86
CA ALA A 156 12.01 13.47 -5.43
C ALA A 156 12.40 14.88 -5.91
N ARG A 157 13.66 15.29 -5.71
CA ARG A 157 14.19 16.60 -6.15
C ARG A 157 14.12 16.80 -7.65
N SER A 158 14.25 15.72 -8.44
CA SER A 158 14.10 15.76 -9.90
C SER A 158 12.66 15.92 -10.37
N GLY A 159 11.68 15.73 -9.48
CA GLY A 159 10.25 15.84 -9.78
C GLY A 159 9.61 14.59 -10.39
N LYS A 160 10.39 13.52 -10.60
CA LYS A 160 9.95 12.20 -11.10
C LYS A 160 9.07 11.45 -10.10
N ALA A 161 9.28 11.67 -8.81
CA ALA A 161 8.34 11.31 -7.75
C ALA A 161 7.95 12.58 -6.99
N LYS A 162 6.66 12.81 -6.75
CA LYS A 162 6.21 13.98 -5.97
C LYS A 162 6.35 13.77 -4.46
N SER A 163 6.15 12.53 -4.03
CA SER A 163 6.39 12.04 -2.67
C SER A 163 7.26 10.79 -2.73
N ILE A 164 8.05 10.54 -1.69
CA ILE A 164 8.80 9.30 -1.51
C ILE A 164 8.48 8.67 -0.17
N GLY A 165 8.53 7.34 -0.10
CA GLY A 165 8.20 6.60 1.09
C GLY A 165 8.83 5.22 1.12
N VAL A 166 8.37 4.40 2.05
CA VAL A 166 8.83 3.02 2.22
C VAL A 166 7.65 2.05 2.30
N SER A 167 7.95 0.77 2.18
CA SER A 167 7.00 -0.32 2.36
C SER A 167 7.65 -1.43 3.17
N ASN A 168 6.89 -2.07 4.05
CA ASN A 168 7.35 -3.15 4.92
C ASN A 168 8.42 -2.75 5.95
N PHE A 169 8.41 -1.49 6.39
CA PHE A 169 9.32 -1.03 7.45
C PHE A 169 8.64 -1.10 8.81
N THR A 170 9.36 -1.64 9.78
CA THR A 170 9.01 -1.68 11.20
C THR A 170 9.32 -0.34 11.87
N VAL A 171 8.96 -0.20 13.14
CA VAL A 171 9.35 0.98 13.94
C VAL A 171 10.87 1.14 14.01
N GLU A 172 11.62 0.06 14.23
CA GLU A 172 13.08 0.15 14.36
C GLU A 172 13.75 0.53 13.03
N LYS A 173 13.33 -0.11 11.92
CA LYS A 173 13.82 0.24 10.58
C LYS A 173 13.47 1.67 10.17
N LEU A 174 12.31 2.19 10.59
CA LEU A 174 11.97 3.59 10.37
C LEU A 174 12.84 4.54 11.19
N LYS A 175 13.10 4.25 12.47
CA LYS A 175 14.01 5.08 13.29
C LYS A 175 15.40 5.17 12.67
N ASP A 176 15.94 4.04 12.22
CA ASP A 176 17.24 3.98 11.56
C ASP A 176 17.27 4.83 10.29
N LEU A 177 16.22 4.77 9.47
CA LEU A 177 16.08 5.61 8.29
C LEU A 177 15.99 7.10 8.66
N LEU A 178 15.14 7.45 9.63
CA LEU A 178 14.91 8.84 10.04
C LEU A 178 16.16 9.51 10.62
N ALA A 179 17.10 8.74 11.18
CA ALA A 179 18.37 9.26 11.66
C ALA A 179 19.25 9.85 10.54
N HIS A 180 18.98 9.52 9.28
CA HIS A 180 19.78 9.94 8.12
C HIS A 180 18.96 10.61 7.01
N ALA A 181 17.63 10.61 7.11
CA ALA A 181 16.73 11.16 6.10
C ALA A 181 16.71 12.70 6.16
N THR A 182 16.92 13.34 5.01
CA THR A 182 16.66 14.78 4.84
C THR A 182 15.20 15.02 4.48
N ILE A 183 14.64 14.19 3.59
CA ILE A 183 13.21 14.14 3.30
C ILE A 183 12.62 13.00 4.12
N ILE A 184 11.71 13.32 5.04
CA ILE A 184 10.98 12.32 5.84
C ILE A 184 10.09 11.49 4.91
N PRO A 185 10.03 10.15 5.04
CA PRO A 185 9.10 9.32 4.27
C PRO A 185 7.66 9.84 4.40
N ALA A 186 7.01 10.12 3.27
CA ALA A 186 5.61 10.57 3.29
C ALA A 186 4.65 9.44 3.68
N VAL A 187 4.99 8.21 3.31
CA VAL A 187 4.18 7.01 3.51
C VAL A 187 5.03 5.83 3.96
N ASN A 188 4.51 5.03 4.89
CA ASN A 188 4.91 3.64 5.08
C ASN A 188 3.73 2.72 4.67
N GLN A 189 3.91 1.96 3.59
CA GLN A 189 2.91 1.03 3.10
C GLN A 189 3.12 -0.35 3.73
N VAL A 190 2.12 -0.89 4.44
CA VAL A 190 2.26 -2.13 5.22
C VAL A 190 0.99 -2.98 5.17
N GLU A 191 1.12 -4.25 5.50
CA GLU A 191 -0.03 -5.11 5.75
C GLU A 191 -0.86 -4.49 6.86
N CYS A 192 -2.13 -4.20 6.60
CA CYS A 192 -3.02 -3.65 7.62
C CYS A 192 -4.46 -4.06 7.36
N HIS A 193 -5.02 -4.82 8.28
CA HIS A 193 -6.40 -5.31 8.25
C HIS A 193 -6.87 -5.65 9.67
N PRO A 194 -8.14 -5.99 9.92
CA PRO A 194 -8.64 -6.29 11.27
C PRO A 194 -7.85 -7.35 12.06
N HIS A 195 -7.26 -8.35 11.38
CA HIS A 195 -6.36 -9.35 11.98
C HIS A 195 -4.90 -8.89 12.15
N TRP A 196 -4.50 -7.75 11.61
CA TRP A 196 -3.14 -7.23 11.73
C TRP A 196 -3.20 -5.71 11.68
N GLN A 197 -3.45 -5.10 12.84
CA GLN A 197 -3.92 -3.72 12.94
C GLN A 197 -2.80 -2.69 13.00
N GLN A 198 -1.54 -3.14 13.10
CA GLN A 198 -0.36 -2.28 13.09
C GLN A 198 -0.34 -1.23 14.21
N MET A 199 -0.99 -1.49 15.36
CA MET A 199 -1.19 -0.47 16.42
C MET A 199 0.09 0.22 16.89
N LYS A 200 1.18 -0.55 17.07
CA LYS A 200 2.50 -0.02 17.45
C LYS A 200 3.07 0.88 16.35
N LEU A 201 3.06 0.38 15.12
CA LEU A 201 3.61 1.08 13.96
C LEU A 201 2.81 2.34 13.60
N SER A 202 1.48 2.28 13.59
CA SER A 202 0.60 3.41 13.29
C SER A 202 0.80 4.56 14.29
N ARG A 203 0.95 4.26 15.59
CA ARG A 203 1.24 5.29 16.61
C ARG A 203 2.59 5.96 16.36
N PHE A 204 3.63 5.17 16.05
CA PHE A 204 4.94 5.72 15.75
C PHE A 204 4.92 6.57 14.48
N CYS A 205 4.32 6.07 13.39
CA CYS A 205 4.21 6.80 12.14
C CYS A 205 3.44 8.12 12.32
N ALA A 206 2.32 8.11 13.05
CA ALA A 206 1.58 9.33 13.39
C ALA A 206 2.43 10.34 14.18
N SER A 207 3.29 9.89 15.12
CA SER A 207 4.19 10.78 15.87
C SER A 207 5.34 11.37 15.03
N GLN A 208 5.53 10.89 13.80
CA GLN A 208 6.57 11.33 12.86
C GLN A 208 5.96 11.94 11.59
N ASP A 209 4.64 12.19 11.59
CA ASP A 209 3.87 12.64 10.43
C ASP A 209 4.05 11.75 9.18
N ILE A 210 4.25 10.44 9.38
CA ILE A 210 4.32 9.43 8.31
C ILE A 210 2.94 8.80 8.15
N HIS A 211 2.39 8.81 6.94
CA HIS A 211 1.08 8.24 6.67
C HIS A 211 1.15 6.71 6.49
N ILE A 212 0.16 5.98 7.01
CA ILE A 212 0.03 4.53 6.77
C ILE A 212 -0.90 4.27 5.59
N THR A 213 -0.40 3.52 4.61
CA THR A 213 -1.23 2.89 3.58
C THR A 213 -1.32 1.39 3.84
N GLY A 214 -2.51 0.88 4.09
CA GLY A 214 -2.78 -0.54 4.33
C GLY A 214 -2.91 -1.35 3.03
N TYR A 215 -1.89 -2.16 2.71
CA TYR A 215 -2.02 -3.21 1.70
C TYR A 215 -2.69 -4.45 2.28
N CYS A 216 -3.20 -5.32 1.39
CA CYS A 216 -3.98 -6.51 1.74
C CYS A 216 -5.13 -6.22 2.75
N PRO A 217 -5.92 -5.13 2.60
CA PRO A 217 -6.88 -4.72 3.63
C PRO A 217 -8.04 -5.72 3.85
N LEU A 218 -8.15 -6.73 2.98
CA LEU A 218 -9.11 -7.84 3.08
C LEU A 218 -8.47 -9.17 3.53
N GLY A 219 -7.20 -9.16 3.96
CA GLY A 219 -6.45 -10.38 4.31
C GLY A 219 -5.98 -11.21 3.10
N SER A 220 -5.94 -10.61 1.91
CA SER A 220 -5.59 -11.26 0.64
C SER A 220 -6.34 -12.59 0.35
N PRO A 221 -7.69 -12.60 0.31
CA PRO A 221 -8.46 -13.82 0.10
C PRO A 221 -8.03 -14.57 -1.17
N GLY A 222 -7.89 -15.90 -1.06
CA GLY A 222 -7.42 -16.75 -2.16
C GLY A 222 -5.91 -16.83 -2.32
N SER A 223 -5.13 -16.14 -1.47
CA SER A 223 -3.68 -16.36 -1.40
C SER A 223 -3.35 -17.53 -0.47
N SER A 224 -2.38 -18.35 -0.87
CA SER A 224 -1.95 -19.53 -0.10
C SER A 224 -1.42 -19.21 1.32
N PHE A 225 -0.95 -17.99 1.55
CA PHE A 225 -0.45 -17.54 2.85
C PHE A 225 -1.55 -17.03 3.80
N ALA A 226 -2.77 -16.78 3.32
CA ALA A 226 -3.87 -16.27 4.13
C ALA A 226 -4.47 -17.39 4.99
N LYS A 227 -3.88 -17.62 6.17
CA LYS A 227 -4.27 -18.71 7.11
C LYS A 227 -5.57 -18.42 7.86
N VAL A 228 -5.93 -17.14 8.02
CA VAL A 228 -7.20 -16.71 8.61
C VAL A 228 -7.92 -15.77 7.65
N SER A 229 -9.25 -15.86 7.63
CA SER A 229 -10.09 -15.06 6.76
C SER A 229 -10.66 -13.85 7.49
N VAL A 230 -10.18 -12.65 7.12
CA VAL A 230 -10.73 -11.38 7.60
C VAL A 230 -12.24 -11.27 7.33
N LEU A 231 -12.70 -11.79 6.20
CA LEU A 231 -14.09 -11.67 5.75
C LEU A 231 -15.04 -12.65 6.46
N GLU A 232 -14.51 -13.72 7.04
CA GLU A 232 -15.29 -14.74 7.75
C GLU A 232 -15.27 -14.55 9.27
N HIS A 233 -14.48 -13.61 9.79
CA HIS A 233 -14.37 -13.39 11.22
C HIS A 233 -15.75 -13.04 11.85
N PRO A 234 -16.15 -13.68 12.97
CA PRO A 234 -17.48 -13.50 13.57
C PRO A 234 -17.85 -12.04 13.86
N ILE A 235 -16.91 -11.26 14.43
CA ILE A 235 -17.12 -9.83 14.71
C ILE A 235 -17.38 -9.03 13.43
N ILE A 236 -16.67 -9.33 12.34
CA ILE A 236 -16.85 -8.63 11.06
C ILE A 236 -18.22 -8.96 10.48
N ASN A 237 -18.65 -10.23 10.53
CA ASN A 237 -19.96 -10.66 10.06
C ASN A 237 -21.13 -10.15 10.92
N GLU A 238 -20.95 -10.06 12.24
CA GLU A 238 -21.92 -9.44 13.15
C GLU A 238 -22.16 -7.98 12.76
N ILE A 239 -21.09 -7.20 12.60
CA ILE A 239 -21.17 -5.78 12.23
C ILE A 239 -21.73 -5.62 10.81
N ALA A 240 -21.31 -6.46 9.87
CA ALA A 240 -21.83 -6.50 8.50
C ALA A 240 -23.36 -6.67 8.48
N LYS A 241 -23.88 -7.63 9.25
CA LYS A 241 -25.32 -7.86 9.39
C LYS A 241 -26.02 -6.68 10.06
N LYS A 242 -25.45 -6.13 11.14
CA LYS A 242 -26.00 -4.97 11.86
C LYS A 242 -26.15 -3.75 10.95
N LEU A 243 -25.16 -3.48 10.11
CA LEU A 243 -25.11 -2.29 9.24
C LEU A 243 -25.71 -2.51 7.85
N GLY A 244 -26.08 -3.75 7.49
CA GLY A 244 -26.58 -4.08 6.15
C GLY A 244 -25.52 -3.89 5.06
N LYS A 245 -24.25 -4.16 5.38
CA LYS A 245 -23.09 -3.98 4.49
C LYS A 245 -22.33 -5.30 4.29
N PRO A 246 -21.69 -5.55 3.13
CA PRO A 246 -20.84 -6.71 2.94
C PRO A 246 -19.63 -6.73 3.91
N PRO A 247 -19.14 -7.91 4.34
CA PRO A 247 -17.97 -8.02 5.21
C PRO A 247 -16.72 -7.29 4.69
N ALA A 248 -16.50 -7.31 3.37
CA ALA A 248 -15.39 -6.58 2.75
C ALA A 248 -15.50 -5.07 2.99
N GLN A 249 -16.71 -4.51 2.88
CA GLN A 249 -16.94 -3.08 3.15
C GLN A 249 -16.68 -2.72 4.62
N ILE A 250 -16.96 -3.63 5.57
CA ILE A 250 -16.63 -3.44 6.99
C ILE A 250 -15.11 -3.36 7.18
N ALA A 251 -14.35 -4.32 6.65
CA ALA A 251 -12.88 -4.33 6.76
C ALA A 251 -12.25 -3.09 6.12
N LEU A 252 -12.74 -2.66 4.95
CA LEU A 252 -12.25 -1.47 4.27
C LEU A 252 -12.60 -0.17 5.00
N ARG A 253 -13.85 -0.04 5.47
CA ARG A 253 -14.28 1.13 6.23
C ARG A 253 -13.53 1.24 7.56
N TRP A 254 -13.24 0.11 8.22
CA TRP A 254 -12.40 0.07 9.41
C TRP A 254 -11.01 0.66 9.12
N GLY A 255 -10.37 0.30 8.00
CA GLY A 255 -9.06 0.84 7.64
C GLY A 255 -9.06 2.37 7.50
N ILE A 256 -10.06 2.91 6.80
CA ILE A 256 -10.23 4.37 6.65
C ILE A 256 -10.51 5.06 7.98
N GLN A 257 -11.42 4.50 8.80
CA GLN A 257 -11.72 5.06 10.13
C GLN A 257 -10.58 4.92 11.14
N SER A 258 -9.62 4.03 10.87
CA SER A 258 -8.38 3.91 11.63
C SER A 258 -7.33 4.93 11.19
N GLY A 259 -7.65 5.80 10.22
CA GLY A 259 -6.76 6.86 9.73
C GLY A 259 -5.80 6.42 8.62
N HIS A 260 -6.05 5.27 7.99
CA HIS A 260 -5.17 4.71 6.96
C HIS A 260 -5.84 4.81 5.58
N SER A 261 -5.05 5.06 4.53
CA SER A 261 -5.52 4.75 3.16
C SER A 261 -5.45 3.23 2.95
N ILE A 262 -6.25 2.70 2.03
CA ILE A 262 -6.40 1.26 1.81
C ILE A 262 -6.28 0.90 0.34
N LEU A 263 -5.74 -0.29 0.06
CA LEU A 263 -5.47 -0.77 -1.29
C LEU A 263 -6.21 -2.08 -1.63
N PRO A 264 -7.56 -2.10 -1.67
CA PRO A 264 -8.29 -3.29 -2.12
C PRO A 264 -7.97 -3.62 -3.58
N LYS A 265 -7.54 -4.86 -3.83
CA LYS A 265 -7.34 -5.39 -5.19
C LYS A 265 -8.58 -6.10 -5.69
N SER A 266 -9.01 -5.80 -6.92
CA SER A 266 -10.00 -6.61 -7.65
C SER A 266 -9.88 -6.38 -9.17
N THR A 267 -10.14 -7.42 -9.95
CA THR A 267 -10.37 -7.32 -11.40
C THR A 267 -11.86 -7.48 -11.77
N ASN A 268 -12.72 -7.73 -10.78
CA ASN A 268 -14.16 -7.86 -10.97
C ASN A 268 -14.86 -6.50 -10.82
N PRO A 269 -15.62 -6.03 -11.83
CA PRO A 269 -16.29 -4.73 -11.80
C PRO A 269 -17.25 -4.51 -10.63
N ASN A 270 -18.01 -5.53 -10.23
CA ASN A 270 -18.97 -5.40 -9.13
C ASN A 270 -18.24 -5.23 -7.79
N ARG A 271 -17.13 -5.96 -7.59
CA ARG A 271 -16.28 -5.77 -6.41
C ARG A 271 -15.57 -4.42 -6.41
N LEU A 272 -15.15 -3.89 -7.57
CA LEU A 272 -14.60 -2.54 -7.65
C LEU A 272 -15.62 -1.50 -7.18
N ARG A 273 -16.87 -1.57 -7.68
CA ARG A 273 -17.97 -0.71 -7.23
C ARG A 273 -18.24 -0.86 -5.73
N SER A 274 -18.37 -2.09 -5.25
CA SER A 274 -18.65 -2.37 -3.84
C SER A 274 -17.52 -1.91 -2.91
N ASN A 275 -16.25 -2.10 -3.28
CA ASN A 275 -15.12 -1.67 -2.47
C ASN A 275 -14.99 -0.15 -2.37
N PHE A 276 -15.53 0.59 -3.36
CA PHE A 276 -15.54 2.06 -3.36
C PHE A 276 -16.71 2.66 -2.57
N ASP A 277 -17.83 1.94 -2.46
CA ASP A 277 -19.06 2.35 -1.77
C ASP A 277 -18.96 2.25 -0.23
N ILE A 278 -17.97 2.94 0.34
CA ILE A 278 -17.66 2.96 1.77
C ILE A 278 -17.45 4.36 2.36
N LEU A 279 -17.67 5.41 1.56
CA LEU A 279 -17.41 6.78 2.00
C LEU A 279 -18.62 7.44 2.69
N ASP A 280 -19.83 7.02 2.36
CA ASP A 280 -21.09 7.68 2.75
C ASP A 280 -21.76 7.10 4.01
N TRP A 281 -21.08 6.19 4.72
CA TRP A 281 -21.54 5.61 5.98
C TRP A 281 -20.35 5.30 6.89
N SER A 282 -20.57 5.01 8.17
CA SER A 282 -19.51 4.72 9.14
C SER A 282 -19.84 3.55 10.06
N ILE A 283 -18.80 2.91 10.59
CA ILE A 283 -18.87 1.92 11.65
C ILE A 283 -18.96 2.67 12.99
N PRO A 284 -19.99 2.41 13.82
CA PRO A 284 -20.12 3.01 15.15
C PRO A 284 -18.89 2.76 16.03
N ALA A 285 -18.59 3.69 16.94
CA ALA A 285 -17.42 3.60 17.81
C ALA A 285 -17.39 2.32 18.68
N GLU A 286 -18.55 1.81 19.09
CA GLU A 286 -18.66 0.54 19.81
C GLU A 286 -18.24 -0.67 18.98
N ASP A 287 -18.58 -0.68 17.69
CA ASP A 287 -18.24 -1.76 16.78
C ASP A 287 -16.76 -1.66 16.35
N MET A 288 -16.23 -0.45 16.20
CA MET A 288 -14.78 -0.24 16.05
C MET A 288 -13.99 -0.80 17.24
N ARG A 289 -14.50 -0.63 18.48
CA ARG A 289 -13.89 -1.22 19.69
C ARG A 289 -13.97 -2.75 19.69
N LYS A 290 -15.03 -3.36 19.16
CA LYS A 290 -15.10 -4.82 18.97
C LYS A 290 -14.04 -5.31 17.98
N ILE A 291 -13.84 -4.60 16.86
CA ILE A 291 -12.80 -4.97 15.89
C ILE A 291 -11.42 -4.93 16.55
N ALA A 292 -11.17 -3.98 17.45
CA ALA A 292 -9.90 -3.88 18.18
C ALA A 292 -9.58 -5.09 19.08
N THR A 293 -10.55 -5.97 19.38
CA THR A 293 -10.32 -7.19 20.18
C THR A 293 -10.04 -8.43 19.33
N ILE A 294 -10.03 -8.30 18.00
CA ILE A 294 -9.72 -9.42 17.10
C ILE A 294 -8.27 -9.89 17.34
N GLU A 295 -8.06 -11.20 17.34
CA GLU A 295 -6.72 -11.79 17.49
C GLU A 295 -5.79 -11.32 16.36
N GLN A 296 -4.57 -10.94 16.73
CA GLN A 296 -3.59 -10.35 15.83
C GLN A 296 -2.65 -11.42 15.26
N VAL A 297 -2.61 -11.56 13.94
CA VAL A 297 -1.75 -12.47 13.17
C VAL A 297 -1.35 -11.80 11.86
N ARG A 298 -0.04 -11.65 11.62
CA ARG A 298 0.50 -11.25 10.32
C ARG A 298 0.35 -12.38 9.29
N LEU A 299 -0.23 -12.10 8.13
CA LEU A 299 -0.44 -13.06 7.04
C LEU A 299 0.68 -13.01 6.00
N LEU A 300 1.13 -11.82 5.60
CA LEU A 300 2.25 -11.67 4.66
C LEU A 300 3.57 -11.59 5.43
N ARG A 301 4.08 -12.77 5.82
CA ARG A 301 5.30 -12.90 6.63
C ARG A 301 6.60 -12.82 5.83
N SER A 302 6.54 -13.06 4.52
CA SER A 302 7.71 -13.07 3.61
C SER A 302 8.81 -14.07 4.02
N GLU A 303 8.41 -15.28 4.40
CA GLU A 303 9.27 -16.37 4.85
C GLU A 303 10.40 -16.69 3.86
N SER A 304 10.17 -16.55 2.55
CA SER A 304 11.20 -16.81 1.52
C SER A 304 12.43 -15.90 1.63
N MET A 305 12.27 -14.68 2.16
CA MET A 305 13.38 -13.73 2.33
C MET A 305 14.15 -13.94 3.65
N CYS A 306 13.71 -14.89 4.48
CA CYS A 306 14.34 -15.22 5.76
C CYS A 306 15.10 -16.54 5.63
N ASN A 307 16.41 -16.46 5.40
CA ASN A 307 17.24 -17.64 5.15
C ASN A 307 18.71 -17.40 5.51
N GLU A 308 19.51 -18.47 5.47
CA GLU A 308 20.93 -18.40 5.86
C GLU A 308 21.79 -17.52 4.95
N TYR A 309 21.32 -17.18 3.75
CA TYR A 309 22.03 -16.38 2.76
C TYR A 309 21.78 -14.88 2.90
N GLY A 310 20.56 -14.50 3.27
CA GLY A 310 20.09 -13.11 3.34
C GLY A 310 20.49 -12.36 4.60
N PRO A 311 20.14 -11.06 4.69
CA PRO A 311 20.40 -10.24 5.88
C PRO A 311 19.51 -10.64 7.08
N TYR A 312 18.40 -11.32 6.82
CA TYR A 312 17.47 -11.82 7.84
C TYR A 312 17.48 -13.35 7.82
N LYS A 313 17.83 -13.95 8.94
CA LYS A 313 17.86 -15.41 9.16
C LYS A 313 16.50 -15.91 9.63
N THR A 314 15.74 -15.06 10.31
CA THR A 314 14.43 -15.40 10.85
C THR A 314 13.42 -14.29 10.60
N LEU A 315 12.15 -14.61 10.81
CA LEU A 315 11.06 -13.65 10.70
C LEU A 315 11.15 -12.56 11.78
N GLU A 316 11.63 -12.92 12.97
CA GLU A 316 11.84 -11.99 14.08
C GLU A 316 12.88 -10.93 13.71
N GLU A 317 13.90 -11.27 12.92
CA GLU A 317 14.88 -10.30 12.41
C GLU A 317 14.30 -9.41 11.31
N LEU A 318 13.53 -9.97 10.37
CA LEU A 318 12.86 -9.19 9.32
C LEU A 318 11.84 -8.20 9.92
N TRP A 319 11.11 -8.61 10.94
CA TRP A 319 10.02 -7.83 11.53
C TRP A 319 10.33 -7.21 12.88
N ASP A 320 11.57 -7.30 13.37
CA ASP A 320 11.99 -6.79 14.69
C ASP A 320 11.04 -7.24 15.82
N ASN A 321 10.66 -8.52 15.79
CA ASN A 321 9.67 -9.18 16.66
C ASN A 321 8.21 -8.68 16.53
N ASP A 322 7.86 -7.96 15.45
CA ASP A 322 6.50 -7.49 15.17
C ASP A 322 5.72 -8.48 14.28
N LEU A 323 5.35 -9.63 14.86
CA LEU A 323 4.73 -10.80 14.21
C LEU A 323 3.33 -11.14 14.71
#